data_AF-A0A352SAE2-F1
#
_entry.id   AF-A0A352SAE2-F1
#
_cell.length_a   1.000
_cell.length_b   1.000
_cell.length_c   1.000
_cell.angle_alpha   90.00
_cell.angle_beta   90.00
_cell.angle_gamma   90.00
#
_symmetry.space_group_name_H-M   'P 1'
#
loop_
_entity.id
_entity.type
_entity.pdbx_description
1 polymer ?
#
loop_
_entity_poly.entity_id
_entity_poly.type
_entity_poly.pdbx_seq_one_letter_code
_entity_poly.pdbx_strand_id
1 'polypeptide(L)'
;EEIEEERRLLYVAMTRARDHLDIVVPQRFYVHNQVGFGDRHVYASRTRFLPNRVMPNFYSRSWPPAPMPGEGQAKATLPQVDLASRMRGMWK
;
A
#
# COMPACT_ATOMS: atom_id res chain seq x y z
N GLU A 1 3.56 12.29 -26.72
CA GLU A 1 2.09 12.44 -26.59
C GLU A 1 1.56 11.73 -25.34
N GLU A 2 1.92 10.46 -25.11
CA GLU A 2 1.47 9.66 -23.96
C GLU A 2 1.64 10.33 -22.58
N ILE A 3 2.82 10.87 -22.27
CA ILE A 3 3.07 11.55 -20.97
C ILE A 3 2.17 12.78 -20.79
N GLU A 4 1.87 13.52 -21.86
CA GLU A 4 0.96 14.67 -21.76
C GLU A 4 -0.49 14.22 -21.56
N GLU A 5 -0.87 13.07 -22.12
CA GLU A 5 -2.17 12.46 -21.85
C GLU A 5 -2.25 11.97 -20.40
N GLU A 6 -1.24 11.29 -19.87
CA GLU A 6 -1.17 10.88 -18.47
C GLU A 6 -1.28 12.10 -17.52
N ARG A 7 -0.63 13.21 -17.88
CA ARG A 7 -0.72 14.48 -17.14
C ARG A 7 -2.16 15.00 -17.15
N ARG A 8 -2.84 14.98 -18.31
CA ARG A 8 -4.25 15.39 -18.43
C ARG A 8 -5.17 14.50 -17.60
N LEU A 9 -4.95 13.19 -17.60
CA LEU A 9 -5.74 12.25 -16.80
C LEU A 9 -5.63 12.57 -15.30
N LEU A 10 -4.41 12.79 -14.78
CA LEU A 10 -4.24 13.18 -13.39
C LEU A 10 -4.89 14.55 -13.10
N TYR A 11 -4.71 15.52 -13.98
CA TYR A 11 -5.30 16.85 -13.82
C TYR A 11 -6.83 16.79 -13.73
N VAL A 12 -7.48 16.04 -14.62
CA VAL A 12 -8.93 15.84 -14.58
C VAL A 12 -9.33 15.15 -13.27
N ALA A 13 -8.65 14.08 -12.86
CA ALA A 13 -8.96 13.40 -11.60
C ALA A 13 -8.87 14.34 -10.38
N MET A 14 -7.84 15.19 -10.31
CA MET A 14 -7.66 16.16 -9.21
C MET A 14 -8.72 17.25 -9.21
N THR A 15 -9.10 17.77 -10.38
CA THR A 15 -10.05 18.89 -10.51
C THR A 15 -11.51 18.46 -10.45
N ARG A 16 -11.80 17.15 -10.47
CA ARG A 16 -13.14 16.60 -10.23
C ARG A 16 -13.56 16.68 -8.77
N ALA A 17 -12.60 16.73 -7.84
CA ALA A 17 -12.88 16.93 -6.43
C ALA A 17 -13.45 18.33 -6.19
N ARG A 18 -14.63 18.42 -5.57
CA ARG A 18 -15.30 19.70 -5.27
C ARG A 18 -14.90 20.26 -3.91
N ASP A 19 -14.97 19.41 -2.88
CA ASP A 19 -14.80 19.82 -1.48
C ASP A 19 -13.48 19.32 -0.90
N HIS A 20 -13.14 18.05 -1.13
CA HIS A 20 -11.94 17.40 -0.60
C HIS A 20 -11.26 16.53 -1.65
N LEU A 21 -9.92 16.62 -1.72
CA LEU A 21 -9.08 15.80 -2.59
C LEU A 21 -8.12 14.98 -1.72
N ASP A 22 -8.33 13.66 -1.72
CA ASP A 22 -7.40 12.70 -1.12
C ASP A 22 -6.66 11.93 -2.22
N ILE A 23 -5.33 11.90 -2.13
CA ILE A 23 -4.48 11.16 -3.06
C ILE A 23 -3.79 10.03 -2.30
N VAL A 24 -4.02 8.79 -2.73
CA VAL A 24 -3.44 7.61 -2.09
C VAL A 24 -2.35 7.02 -2.99
N VAL A 25 -1.21 6.70 -2.39
CA VAL A 25 -0.14 5.92 -3.04
C VAL A 25 -0.04 4.58 -2.31
N PRO A 26 -0.53 3.48 -2.90
CA PRO A 26 -0.39 2.16 -2.29
C PRO A 26 1.08 1.81 -2.10
N GLN A 27 1.45 1.24 -0.96
CA GLN A 27 2.85 0.83 -0.75
C GLN A 27 3.23 -0.34 -1.68
N ARG A 28 2.31 -1.31 -1.86
CA ARG A 28 2.54 -2.56 -2.59
C ARG A 28 1.48 -2.75 -3.67
N PHE A 29 1.92 -2.96 -4.91
CA PHE A 29 1.08 -3.47 -6.00
C PHE A 29 1.44 -4.93 -6.26
N TYR A 30 0.50 -5.84 -6.01
CA TYR A 30 0.70 -7.26 -6.27
C TYR A 30 0.64 -7.55 -7.77
N VAL A 31 1.59 -8.35 -8.24
CA VAL A 31 1.63 -8.77 -9.65
C VAL A 31 0.54 -9.81 -9.90
N HIS A 32 -0.06 -9.79 -11.08
CA HIS A 32 -1.05 -10.80 -11.46
C HIS A 32 -0.40 -12.19 -11.69
N ASN A 33 -1.23 -13.25 -11.69
CA ASN A 33 -0.82 -14.63 -11.99
C ASN A 33 0.22 -15.23 -11.03
N GLN A 34 0.01 -15.02 -9.73
CA GLN A 34 0.81 -15.68 -8.69
C GLN A 34 0.12 -16.96 -8.22
N VAL A 35 0.91 -17.91 -7.74
CA VAL A 35 0.42 -19.02 -6.92
C VAL A 35 -0.36 -18.45 -5.71
N GLY A 36 -1.37 -19.14 -5.20
CA GLY A 36 -2.36 -18.57 -4.26
C GLY A 36 -1.79 -17.75 -3.09
N PHE A 37 -0.71 -18.23 -2.45
CA PHE A 37 -0.02 -17.53 -1.34
C PHE A 37 1.22 -16.73 -1.78
N GLY A 38 1.22 -16.22 -3.02
CA GLY A 38 2.32 -15.40 -3.53
C GLY A 38 2.35 -14.01 -2.90
N ASP A 39 3.54 -13.54 -2.52
CA ASP A 39 3.79 -12.20 -1.96
C ASP A 39 4.60 -11.31 -2.92
N ARG A 40 4.63 -11.63 -4.22
CA ARG A 40 5.38 -10.83 -5.20
C ARG A 40 4.67 -9.51 -5.42
N HIS A 41 5.34 -8.42 -5.13
CA HIS A 41 4.80 -7.09 -5.32
C HIS A 41 5.87 -6.14 -5.85
N VAL A 42 5.41 -5.07 -6.50
CA VAL A 42 6.24 -3.90 -6.80
C VAL A 42 5.90 -2.80 -5.81
N TYR A 43 6.92 -2.08 -5.36
CA TYR A 43 6.73 -0.91 -4.53
C TYR A 43 6.27 0.26 -5.39
N ALA A 44 5.16 0.89 -5.03
CA ALA A 44 4.74 2.09 -5.73
C ALA A 44 5.56 3.28 -5.27
N SER A 45 5.82 4.18 -6.21
CA SER A 45 6.37 5.49 -5.93
C SER A 45 5.33 6.56 -6.24
N ARG A 46 5.48 7.73 -5.63
CA ARG A 46 4.65 8.89 -5.96
C ARG A 46 4.81 9.24 -7.45
N THR A 47 3.71 9.58 -8.11
CA THR A 47 3.73 9.97 -9.53
C THR A 47 4.67 11.16 -9.79
N ARG A 48 5.31 11.17 -10.97
CA ARG A 48 6.21 12.25 -11.42
C ARG A 48 5.52 13.62 -11.48
N PHE A 49 4.20 13.64 -11.61
CA PHE A 49 3.39 14.86 -11.70
C PHE A 49 3.11 15.50 -10.33
N LEU A 50 3.46 14.82 -9.22
CA LEU A 50 3.43 15.37 -7.86
C LEU A 50 4.87 15.50 -7.33
N PRO A 51 5.66 16.49 -7.78
CA PRO A 51 7.03 16.69 -7.30
C PRO A 51 7.09 17.20 -5.85
N ASN A 52 8.26 17.11 -5.21
CA ASN A 52 8.46 17.58 -3.82
C ASN A 52 8.01 19.02 -3.59
N ARG A 53 8.18 19.90 -4.60
CA ARG A 53 7.79 21.31 -4.52
C ARG A 53 6.29 21.55 -4.30
N VAL A 54 5.41 20.60 -4.64
CA VAL A 54 3.95 20.76 -4.41
C VAL A 54 3.48 20.10 -3.13
N MET A 55 4.33 19.32 -2.45
CA MET A 55 3.98 18.64 -1.20
C MET A 55 3.55 19.56 -0.06
N PRO A 56 4.03 20.82 0.07
CA PRO A 56 3.51 21.75 1.07
C PRO A 56 2.00 22.03 0.94
N ASN A 57 1.38 21.78 -0.22
CA ASN A 57 -0.06 21.95 -0.44
C ASN A 57 -0.89 20.73 0.00
N PHE A 58 -0.24 19.65 0.42
CA PHE A 58 -0.91 18.42 0.85
C PHE A 58 -0.59 18.14 2.32
N TYR A 59 -1.55 17.52 3.00
CA TYR A 59 -1.29 16.89 4.29
C TYR A 59 -0.78 15.46 4.06
N SER A 60 0.50 15.21 4.35
CA SER A 60 1.12 13.89 4.19
C SER A 60 0.82 13.00 5.40
N ARG A 61 0.19 11.84 5.17
CA ARG A 61 -0.08 10.83 6.18
C ARG A 61 0.26 9.44 5.66
N SER A 62 0.86 8.60 6.51
CA SER A 62 1.04 7.16 6.23
C SER A 62 -0.11 6.34 6.81
N TRP A 63 -0.45 5.24 6.14
CA TRP A 63 -1.33 4.22 6.70
C TRP A 63 -0.67 2.84 6.56
N PRO A 64 -0.49 2.08 7.64
CA PRO A 64 -0.77 2.45 9.03
C PRO A 64 0.10 3.64 9.51
N PRO A 65 -0.33 4.38 10.54
CA PRO A 65 0.49 5.42 11.15
C PRO A 65 1.85 4.85 11.56
N ALA A 66 2.91 5.63 11.37
CA ALA A 66 4.22 5.23 11.89
C ALA A 66 4.12 5.04 13.42
N PRO A 67 4.69 3.95 13.98
CA PRO A 67 4.71 3.76 15.42
C PRO A 67 5.44 4.93 16.10
N MET A 68 5.01 5.31 17.31
CA MET A 68 5.71 6.35 18.05
C MET A 68 7.14 5.90 18.38
N PRO A 69 8.11 6.83 18.47
CA PRO A 69 9.46 6.50 18.90
C PRO A 69 9.42 5.80 20.27
N GLY A 70 9.86 4.53 20.33
CA GLY A 70 9.82 3.71 21.55
C GLY A 70 8.74 2.61 21.55
N GLU A 71 7.72 2.73 20.70
CA GLU A 71 6.78 1.66 20.41
C GLU A 71 7.36 0.79 19.29
N GLY A 72 8.26 -0.12 19.61
CA GLY A 72 8.65 -1.16 18.66
C GLY A 72 7.40 -1.87 18.14
N GLN A 73 7.37 -2.22 16.84
CA GLN A 73 6.29 -3.07 16.32
C GLN A 73 6.20 -4.30 17.23
N ALA A 74 5.12 -4.39 18.02
CA ALA A 74 4.85 -5.60 18.76
C ALA A 74 4.71 -6.70 17.71
N LYS A 75 5.71 -7.57 17.58
CA LYS A 75 5.57 -8.77 16.76
C LYS A 75 4.33 -9.45 17.30
N ALA A 76 3.25 -9.43 16.52
CA ALA A 76 2.04 -10.15 16.86
C ALA A 76 2.50 -11.57 17.19
N THR A 77 2.33 -11.99 18.44
CA THR A 77 2.65 -13.35 18.85
C THR A 77 1.58 -14.20 18.21
N LEU A 78 1.84 -14.65 16.98
CA LEU A 78 0.97 -15.58 16.29
C LEU A 78 0.92 -16.84 17.16
N PRO A 79 -0.26 -17.45 17.37
CA PRO A 79 -0.36 -18.71 18.09
C PRO A 79 0.58 -19.71 17.42
N GLN A 80 1.45 -20.36 18.19
CA GLN A 80 2.23 -21.47 17.67
C GLN A 80 1.27 -22.63 17.38
N VAL A 81 0.92 -22.80 16.12
CA VAL A 81 0.09 -23.91 15.67
C VAL A 81 0.99 -25.12 15.45
N ASP A 82 0.84 -26.15 16.30
CA ASP A 82 1.46 -27.45 16.07
C ASP A 82 0.74 -28.19 14.94
N LEU A 83 1.21 -27.96 13.72
CA LEU A 83 0.72 -28.61 12.51
C LEU A 83 0.87 -30.14 12.57
N ALA A 84 1.92 -30.67 13.21
CA ALA A 84 2.19 -32.10 13.26
C ALA A 84 1.13 -32.85 14.07
N SER A 85 0.71 -32.29 15.20
CA SER A 85 -0.36 -32.87 16.02
C SER A 85 -1.72 -32.81 15.33
N ARG A 86 -2.01 -31.74 14.58
CA ARG A 86 -3.25 -31.61 13.80
C ARG A 86 -3.32 -32.63 12.66
N MET A 87 -2.21 -32.88 11.97
CA MET A 87 -2.16 -33.87 10.88
C MET A 87 -2.34 -35.31 11.38
N ARG A 88 -1.75 -35.67 12.54
CA ARG A 88 -1.93 -37.00 13.14
C ARG A 88 -3.38 -37.27 13.57
N GLY A 89 -4.12 -36.25 14.00
CA GLY A 89 -5.53 -36.38 14.39
C GLY A 89 -6.50 -36.63 13.23
N MET A 90 -6.11 -36.35 11.98
CA MET A 90 -6.97 -36.56 10.80
C MET A 90 -6.99 -38.02 10.31
N TRP A 91 -6.09 -38.87 10.80
CA TRP A 91 -5.90 -40.25 10.35
C TRP A 91 -6.30 -41.26 11.43
N LYS A 92 -7.28 -40.89 12.26
CA LYS A 92 -7.84 -41.72 13.33
C LYS A 92 -9.32 -41.95 13.09
#